data_AF-A0A0F8XLZ9-F1
#
_entry.id   AF-A0A0F8XLZ9-F1
#
_cell.length_a   1.000
_cell.length_b   1.000
_cell.length_c   1.000
_cell.angle_alpha   90.00
_cell.angle_beta   90.00
_cell.angle_gamma   90.00
#
_symmetry.space_group_name_H-M   'P 1'
#
loop_
_entity.id
_entity.type
_entity.pdbx_description
1 polymer ?
#
loop_
_entity_poly.entity_id
_entity_poly.type
_entity_poly.pdbx_seq_one_letter_code
_entity_poly.pdbx_strand_id
1 'polypeptide(L)'
;MNSDPTSANLDNKRHQLLMREKLIILLGRLTQMVKIHQDNNELLIKAAKDFVRTVVALMGGEDHMTIESSRGRFYIQNEKLLYRRETAAMTYAVLTYFEKLDLIGFRFGHGIKNCPQKEIFTFARMLNHAVAETNPFEWLCQNIEKGNFQCVEILLEPEMNIYDISIEK
;
A
#
# COMPACT_ATOMS: atom_id res chain seq x y z
N MET A 1 -1.24 -35.88 -17.65
CA MET A 1 -0.44 -34.69 -17.29
C MET A 1 -0.69 -34.45 -15.81
N ASN A 2 0.19 -34.96 -14.94
CA ASN A 2 0.05 -34.77 -13.49
C ASN A 2 0.80 -33.49 -13.13
N SER A 3 0.07 -32.41 -12.87
CA SER A 3 0.63 -31.23 -12.21
C SER A 3 0.91 -31.59 -10.75
N ASP A 4 2.18 -31.52 -10.35
CA ASP A 4 2.63 -31.73 -8.97
C ASP A 4 2.02 -30.64 -8.07
N PRO A 5 1.22 -31.00 -7.05
CA PRO A 5 0.60 -30.02 -6.14
C PRO A 5 1.65 -29.15 -5.42
N THR A 6 2.90 -29.61 -5.32
CA THR A 6 4.01 -28.87 -4.74
C THR A 6 4.47 -27.71 -5.62
N SER A 7 4.47 -27.88 -6.96
CA SER A 7 4.89 -26.83 -7.89
C SER A 7 3.86 -25.72 -7.99
N ALA A 8 2.56 -26.07 -8.05
CA ALA A 8 1.46 -25.11 -8.13
C ALA A 8 1.39 -24.20 -6.89
N ASN A 9 1.67 -24.74 -5.71
CA ASN A 9 1.70 -23.96 -4.46
C ASN A 9 2.89 -22.99 -4.43
N LEU A 10 4.06 -23.42 -4.89
CA LEU A 10 5.25 -22.57 -4.99
C LEU A 10 5.05 -21.42 -5.98
N ASP A 11 4.46 -21.71 -7.14
CA ASP A 11 4.16 -20.72 -8.17
C ASP A 11 3.15 -19.68 -7.67
N ASN A 12 2.12 -20.11 -6.94
CA ASN A 12 1.15 -19.22 -6.32
C ASN A 12 1.80 -18.33 -5.25
N LYS A 13 2.63 -18.89 -4.37
CA LYS A 13 3.36 -18.12 -3.36
C LYS A 13 4.30 -17.10 -3.99
N ARG A 14 5.01 -17.50 -5.05
CA ARG A 14 5.89 -16.59 -5.80
C ARG A 14 5.09 -15.47 -6.48
N HIS A 15 3.93 -15.80 -7.06
CA HIS A 15 3.04 -14.80 -7.65
C HIS A 15 2.56 -13.78 -6.61
N GLN A 16 2.14 -14.24 -5.43
CA GLN A 16 1.72 -13.38 -4.33
C GLN A 16 2.84 -12.44 -3.86
N LEU A 17 4.07 -12.95 -3.70
CA LEU A 17 5.23 -12.13 -3.35
C LEU A 17 5.50 -11.02 -4.38
N LEU A 18 5.44 -11.36 -5.67
CA LEU A 18 5.62 -10.38 -6.75
C LEU A 18 4.50 -9.33 -6.78
N MET A 19 3.27 -9.73 -6.48
CA MET A 19 2.13 -8.82 -6.42
C MET A 19 2.23 -7.85 -5.24
N ARG A 20 2.67 -8.31 -4.07
CA ARG A 20 2.93 -7.47 -2.89
C ARG A 20 4.05 -6.46 -3.14
N GLU A 21 5.14 -6.89 -3.76
CA GLU A 21 6.22 -6.00 -4.19
C GLU A 21 5.69 -4.96 -5.19
N LYS A 22 4.93 -5.41 -6.20
CA LYS A 22 4.31 -4.54 -7.20
C LYS A 22 3.40 -3.49 -6.57
N LEU A 23 2.66 -3.83 -5.50
CA LEU A 23 1.79 -2.89 -4.80
C LEU A 23 2.59 -1.69 -4.24
N ILE A 24 3.68 -1.94 -3.53
CA ILE A 24 4.53 -0.87 -2.98
C ILE A 24 5.14 -0.01 -4.10
N ILE A 25 5.57 -0.65 -5.18
CA ILE A 25 6.10 0.07 -6.35
C ILE A 25 5.03 0.96 -7.00
N LEU A 26 3.79 0.48 -7.10
CA LEU A 26 2.69 1.26 -7.65
C LEU A 26 2.30 2.42 -6.73
N LEU A 27 2.31 2.23 -5.41
CA LEU A 27 2.10 3.31 -4.45
C LEU A 27 3.16 4.41 -4.60
N GLY A 28 4.44 4.04 -4.62
CA GLY A 28 5.54 4.99 -4.82
C GLY A 28 5.48 5.69 -6.18
N ARG A 29 5.09 4.98 -7.24
CA ARG A 29 4.89 5.60 -8.56
C ARG A 29 3.73 6.59 -8.54
N LEU A 30 2.60 6.23 -7.94
CA LEU A 30 1.44 7.12 -7.85
C LEU A 30 1.78 8.42 -7.14
N THR A 31 2.45 8.35 -5.98
CA THR A 31 2.84 9.56 -5.23
C THR A 31 3.81 10.45 -6.02
N GLN A 32 4.69 9.88 -6.84
CA GLN A 32 5.55 10.69 -7.72
C GLN A 32 4.80 11.28 -8.91
N MET A 33 3.93 10.51 -9.56
CA MET A 33 3.23 10.94 -10.78
C MET A 33 2.24 12.07 -10.52
N VAL A 34 1.51 12.04 -9.40
CA VAL A 34 0.53 13.09 -9.07
C VAL A 34 1.17 14.45 -8.78
N LYS A 35 2.50 14.52 -8.55
CA LYS A 35 3.24 15.78 -8.40
C LYS A 35 3.43 16.54 -9.71
N ILE A 36 3.54 15.80 -10.82
CA ILE A 36 3.94 16.35 -12.12
C ILE A 36 2.85 16.24 -13.19
N HIS A 37 1.77 15.50 -12.90
CA HIS A 37 0.69 15.25 -13.84
C HIS A 37 -0.69 15.65 -13.29
N GLN A 38 -1.52 16.14 -14.21
CA GLN A 38 -2.94 16.39 -14.00
C GLN A 38 -3.74 15.08 -14.16
N ASP A 39 -4.98 15.08 -13.68
CA ASP A 39 -5.84 13.88 -13.59
C ASP A 39 -6.19 13.25 -14.94
N ASN A 40 -6.05 14.00 -16.04
CA ASN A 40 -6.29 13.52 -17.40
C ASN A 40 -5.09 12.81 -18.03
N ASN A 41 -3.95 12.70 -17.32
CA ASN A 41 -2.77 12.04 -17.84
C ASN A 41 -2.98 10.52 -17.92
N GLU A 42 -2.82 9.95 -19.12
CA GLU A 42 -3.08 8.53 -19.38
C GLU A 42 -2.18 7.59 -18.56
N LEU A 43 -0.92 7.97 -18.33
CA LEU A 43 0.00 7.17 -17.53
C LEU A 43 -0.44 7.14 -16.06
N LEU A 44 -0.87 8.28 -15.52
CA LEU A 44 -1.37 8.37 -14.15
C LEU A 44 -2.67 7.56 -13.98
N ILE A 45 -3.59 7.67 -14.94
CA ILE A 45 -4.81 6.86 -15.00
C ILE A 45 -4.47 5.36 -15.02
N LYS A 46 -3.51 4.96 -15.85
CA LYS A 46 -3.07 3.56 -15.91
C LYS A 46 -2.44 3.10 -14.60
N ALA A 47 -1.59 3.92 -13.98
CA ALA A 47 -0.98 3.61 -12.69
C ALA A 47 -2.02 3.41 -11.59
N ALA A 48 -3.05 4.25 -11.51
CA ALA A 48 -4.13 4.10 -10.53
C ALA A 48 -4.97 2.85 -10.78
N LYS A 49 -5.30 2.54 -12.04
CA LYS A 49 -5.99 1.29 -12.40
C LYS A 49 -5.16 0.07 -12.01
N ASP A 50 -3.85 0.08 -12.29
CA ASP A 50 -2.95 -1.01 -11.94
C ASP A 50 -2.81 -1.16 -10.41
N PHE A 51 -2.79 -0.05 -9.67
CA PHE A 51 -2.79 -0.04 -8.20
C PHE A 51 -4.06 -0.68 -7.65
N VAL A 52 -5.25 -0.18 -8.02
CA VAL A 52 -6.54 -0.72 -7.56
C VAL A 52 -6.67 -2.20 -7.90
N ARG A 53 -6.30 -2.62 -9.11
CA ARG A 53 -6.31 -4.04 -9.50
C ARG A 53 -5.39 -4.89 -8.63
N THR A 54 -4.23 -4.37 -8.28
CA THR A 54 -3.26 -5.09 -7.42
C THR A 54 -3.78 -5.19 -5.99
N VAL A 55 -4.38 -4.13 -5.45
CA VAL A 55 -5.06 -4.15 -4.14
C VAL A 55 -6.17 -5.20 -4.12
N VAL A 56 -7.08 -5.17 -5.09
CA VAL A 56 -8.22 -6.12 -5.17
C VAL A 56 -7.73 -7.56 -5.32
N ALA A 57 -6.68 -7.79 -6.11
CA ALA A 57 -6.12 -9.14 -6.27
C ALA A 57 -5.47 -9.67 -4.97
N LEU A 58 -4.78 -8.80 -4.22
CA LEU A 58 -4.15 -9.15 -2.94
C LEU A 58 -5.14 -9.27 -1.79
N MET A 59 -6.30 -8.63 -1.89
CA MET A 59 -7.41 -8.78 -0.95
C MET A 59 -7.95 -10.22 -0.95
N GLY A 60 -7.90 -10.93 -2.07
CA GLY A 60 -8.08 -12.40 -2.11
C GLY A 60 -9.44 -12.93 -1.65
N GLY A 61 -10.44 -12.06 -1.43
CA GLY A 61 -11.74 -12.41 -0.85
C GLY A 61 -11.96 -11.94 0.59
N GLU A 62 -10.91 -11.44 1.25
CA GLU A 62 -10.99 -10.76 2.54
C GLU A 62 -11.76 -9.44 2.45
N ASP A 63 -12.21 -8.91 3.59
CA ASP A 63 -12.98 -7.66 3.63
C ASP A 63 -12.16 -6.40 3.37
N HIS A 64 -10.86 -6.50 3.61
CA HIS A 64 -9.92 -5.41 3.47
C HIS A 64 -8.52 -5.92 3.16
N MET A 65 -7.66 -4.98 2.77
CA MET A 65 -6.24 -5.20 2.57
C MET A 65 -5.44 -4.14 3.29
N THR A 66 -4.46 -4.59 4.08
CA THR A 66 -3.59 -3.72 4.87
C THR A 66 -2.18 -3.62 4.30
N ILE A 67 -1.64 -2.41 4.36
CA ILE A 67 -0.22 -2.12 4.16
C ILE A 67 0.27 -1.44 5.42
N GLU A 68 1.23 -2.04 6.10
CA GLU A 68 1.80 -1.52 7.34
C GLU A 68 3.31 -1.39 7.22
N SER A 69 3.87 -0.43 7.93
CA SER A 69 5.30 -0.32 8.15
C SER A 69 5.63 -0.45 9.62
N SER A 70 6.63 -1.29 9.93
CA SER A 70 7.15 -1.45 11.28
C SER A 70 8.62 -1.82 11.21
N ARG A 71 9.44 -1.19 12.06
CA ARG A 71 10.89 -1.45 12.19
C ARG A 71 11.61 -1.46 10.82
N GLY A 72 11.29 -0.48 9.97
CA GLY A 72 11.89 -0.30 8.64
C GLY A 72 11.51 -1.37 7.61
N ARG A 73 10.36 -2.04 7.79
CA ARG A 73 9.86 -3.10 6.90
C ARG A 73 8.39 -2.91 6.59
N PHE A 74 7.99 -3.28 5.37
CA PHE A 74 6.59 -3.38 5.00
C PHE A 74 6.01 -4.75 5.34
N TYR A 75 4.74 -4.73 5.71
CA TYR A 75 3.89 -5.90 5.90
C TYR A 75 2.63 -5.67 5.07
N ILE A 76 2.20 -6.69 4.32
CA ILE A 76 0.97 -6.65 3.53
C ILE A 76 0.14 -7.85 3.93
N GLN A 77 -1.09 -7.64 4.41
CA GLN A 77 -1.92 -8.69 5.01
C GLN A 77 -1.15 -9.47 6.09
N ASN A 78 -0.51 -8.76 7.02
CA ASN A 78 0.31 -9.32 8.11
C ASN A 78 1.52 -10.15 7.67
N GLU A 79 1.84 -10.20 6.38
CA GLU A 79 3.01 -10.88 5.86
C GLU A 79 4.11 -9.90 5.47
N LYS A 80 5.30 -10.14 6.02
CA LYS A 80 6.50 -9.35 5.72
C LYS A 80 6.78 -9.32 4.21
N LEU A 81 6.95 -8.13 3.66
CA LEU A 81 7.36 -7.94 2.28
C LEU A 81 8.82 -8.35 2.08
N LEU A 82 9.04 -9.31 1.20
CA LEU A 82 10.34 -9.58 0.60
C LEU A 82 10.38 -8.91 -0.77
N TYR A 83 11.42 -8.13 -1.02
CA TYR A 83 11.61 -7.40 -2.28
C TYR A 83 13.00 -7.65 -2.85
N ARG A 84 13.11 -7.53 -4.17
CA ARG A 84 14.33 -7.78 -4.92
C ARG A 84 15.25 -6.56 -4.87
N ARG A 85 16.54 -6.78 -5.16
CA ARG A 85 17.53 -5.69 -5.20
C ARG A 85 17.14 -4.59 -6.19
N GLU A 86 16.52 -4.94 -7.31
CA GLU A 86 16.09 -4.01 -8.36
C GLU A 86 14.96 -3.05 -7.92
N THR A 87 14.16 -3.45 -6.92
CA THR A 87 13.04 -2.66 -6.38
C THR A 87 13.36 -2.02 -5.03
N ALA A 88 14.54 -2.32 -4.46
CA ALA A 88 14.94 -1.89 -3.13
C ALA A 88 14.92 -0.36 -2.97
N ALA A 89 15.42 0.38 -3.97
CA ALA A 89 15.46 1.84 -3.91
C ALA A 89 14.06 2.47 -3.81
N MET A 90 13.10 1.97 -4.60
CA MET A 90 11.72 2.45 -4.55
C MET A 90 11.02 2.00 -3.27
N THR A 91 11.23 0.75 -2.84
CA THR A 91 10.66 0.24 -1.59
C THR A 91 11.14 1.07 -0.39
N TYR A 92 12.44 1.37 -0.33
CA TYR A 92 13.02 2.24 0.69
C TYR A 92 12.45 3.66 0.62
N ALA A 93 12.28 4.21 -0.59
CA ALA A 93 11.67 5.53 -0.75
C ALA A 93 10.24 5.59 -0.18
N VAL A 94 9.45 4.52 -0.33
CA VAL A 94 8.10 4.45 0.25
C VAL A 94 8.16 4.22 1.77
N LEU A 95 9.14 3.46 2.29
CA LEU A 95 9.35 3.34 3.75
C LEU A 95 9.65 4.70 4.38
N THR A 96 10.64 5.42 3.85
CA THR A 96 10.97 6.79 4.31
C THR A 96 9.77 7.73 4.20
N TYR A 97 8.87 7.47 3.25
CA TYR A 97 7.65 8.24 3.09
C TYR A 97 6.64 7.98 4.22
N PHE A 98 6.47 6.72 4.65
CA PHE A 98 5.67 6.38 5.83
C PHE A 98 6.29 6.94 7.11
N GLU A 99 7.61 6.83 7.27
CA GLU A 99 8.34 7.39 8.42
C GLU A 99 8.15 8.91 8.55
N LYS A 100 8.23 9.65 7.44
CA LYS A 100 7.99 11.11 7.45
C LYS A 100 6.56 11.50 7.79
N LEU A 101 5.61 10.63 7.48
CA LEU A 101 4.20 10.82 7.81
C LEU A 101 3.85 10.34 9.21
N ASP A 102 4.81 9.75 9.94
CA ASP A 102 4.58 9.00 11.19
C ASP A 102 3.44 7.99 11.06
N LEU A 103 3.43 7.28 9.92
CA LEU A 103 2.33 6.43 9.51
C LEU A 103 2.62 4.96 9.82
N ILE A 104 1.72 4.33 10.58
CA ILE A 104 1.71 2.88 10.78
C ILE A 104 1.31 2.17 9.48
N GLY A 105 0.18 2.57 8.88
CA GLY A 105 -0.27 1.95 7.65
C GLY A 105 -1.60 2.46 7.13
N PHE A 106 -2.08 1.78 6.08
CA PHE A 106 -3.38 2.01 5.48
C PHE A 106 -4.17 0.71 5.40
N ARG A 107 -5.49 0.84 5.48
CA ARG A 107 -6.44 -0.21 5.17
C ARG A 107 -7.29 0.20 3.97
N PHE A 108 -7.42 -0.71 3.01
CA PHE A 108 -8.30 -0.56 1.85
C PHE A 108 -9.45 -1.55 1.96
N GLY A 109 -10.68 -1.07 2.15
CA GLY A 109 -11.87 -1.93 2.19
C GLY A 109 -12.43 -2.28 0.81
N HIS A 110 -13.49 -3.09 0.76
CA HIS A 110 -14.19 -3.50 -0.48
C HIS A 110 -14.56 -2.36 -1.43
N GLY A 111 -14.80 -1.15 -0.91
CA GLY A 111 -15.09 0.05 -1.70
C GLY A 111 -14.02 0.37 -2.75
N ILE A 112 -12.78 -0.07 -2.54
CA ILE A 112 -11.65 0.15 -3.45
C ILE A 112 -11.90 -0.34 -4.88
N LYS A 113 -12.68 -1.42 -5.05
CA LYS A 113 -13.00 -1.99 -6.38
C LYS A 113 -13.73 -0.99 -7.28
N ASN A 114 -14.56 -0.14 -6.68
CA ASN A 114 -15.36 0.86 -7.38
C ASN A 114 -14.91 2.29 -7.04
N CYS A 115 -13.75 2.45 -6.39
CA CYS A 115 -13.25 3.75 -5.98
C CYS A 115 -13.00 4.63 -7.22
N PRO A 116 -13.57 5.86 -7.26
CA PRO A 116 -13.30 6.78 -8.34
C PRO A 116 -11.80 7.05 -8.47
N GLN A 117 -11.26 7.06 -9.69
CA GLN A 117 -9.83 7.36 -9.92
C GLN A 117 -9.41 8.68 -9.29
N LYS A 118 -10.31 9.68 -9.33
CA LYS A 118 -10.09 10.98 -8.69
C LYS A 118 -9.82 10.84 -7.19
N GLU A 119 -10.49 9.93 -6.49
CA GLU A 119 -10.26 9.68 -5.07
C GLU A 119 -8.86 9.09 -4.84
N ILE A 120 -8.41 8.15 -5.68
CA ILE A 120 -7.03 7.62 -5.64
C ILE A 120 -5.99 8.73 -5.88
N PHE A 121 -6.24 9.63 -6.84
CA PHE A 121 -5.35 10.76 -7.11
C PHE A 121 -5.33 11.75 -5.95
N THR A 122 -6.50 12.11 -5.40
CA THR A 122 -6.61 12.99 -4.24
C THR A 122 -5.88 12.40 -3.05
N PHE A 123 -6.06 11.11 -2.76
CA PHE A 123 -5.33 10.42 -1.70
C PHE A 123 -3.82 10.52 -1.90
N ALA A 124 -3.30 10.16 -3.08
CA ALA A 124 -1.87 10.24 -3.36
C ALA A 124 -1.31 11.67 -3.25
N ARG A 125 -2.09 12.70 -3.64
CA ARG A 125 -1.70 14.10 -3.45
C ARG A 125 -1.74 14.52 -1.98
N MET A 126 -2.74 14.10 -1.23
CA MET A 126 -2.83 14.38 0.20
C MET A 126 -1.62 13.83 0.95
N LEU A 127 -1.15 12.63 0.60
CA LEU A 127 0.09 12.12 1.17
C LEU A 127 1.27 13.06 0.88
N ASN A 128 1.36 13.59 -0.34
CA ASN A 128 2.46 14.49 -0.71
C ASN A 128 2.40 15.81 0.06
N HIS A 129 1.18 16.33 0.27
CA HIS A 129 0.97 17.55 1.05
C HIS A 129 1.29 17.34 2.52
N ALA A 130 0.80 16.25 3.12
CA ALA A 130 1.01 15.93 4.52
C ALA A 130 2.50 15.90 4.91
N VAL A 131 3.39 15.41 4.04
CA VAL A 131 4.85 15.39 4.31
C VAL A 131 5.44 16.79 4.54
N ALA A 132 4.80 17.85 4.02
CA ALA A 132 5.26 19.23 4.19
C ALA A 132 4.64 19.94 5.42
N GLU A 133 3.73 19.28 6.13
CA GLU A 133 3.01 19.87 7.26
C GLU A 133 3.81 19.77 8.56
N THR A 134 3.48 20.62 9.54
CA THR A 134 4.16 20.61 10.85
C THR A 134 3.84 19.33 11.64
N ASN A 135 2.59 18.88 11.57
CA ASN A 135 2.12 17.61 12.13
C ASN A 135 1.54 16.73 10.99
N PRO A 136 2.39 16.02 10.22
CA PRO A 136 1.97 15.27 9.04
C PRO A 136 0.85 14.26 9.28
N PHE A 137 0.98 13.44 10.34
CA PHE A 137 0.00 12.41 10.69
C PHE A 137 -1.37 12.99 11.03
N GLU A 138 -1.39 13.99 11.93
CA GLU A 138 -2.62 14.65 12.38
C GLU A 138 -3.32 15.33 11.20
N TRP A 139 -2.58 16.05 10.36
CA TRP A 139 -3.12 16.68 9.16
C TRP A 139 -3.73 15.65 8.21
N LEU A 140 -3.05 14.52 8.00
CA LEU A 140 -3.53 13.47 7.11
C LEU A 140 -4.83 12.84 7.64
N CYS A 141 -4.91 12.53 8.94
CA CYS A 141 -6.12 12.01 9.58
C CYS A 141 -7.31 12.95 9.37
N GLN A 142 -7.15 14.23 9.72
CA GLN A 142 -8.21 15.22 9.59
C GLN A 142 -8.69 15.40 8.14
N ASN A 143 -7.77 15.33 7.16
CA ASN A 143 -8.14 15.51 5.75
C ASN A 143 -8.77 14.25 5.14
N ILE A 144 -8.41 13.05 5.62
CA ILE A 144 -9.07 11.81 5.20
C ILE A 144 -10.50 11.77 5.75
N GLU A 145 -10.70 12.14 7.01
CA GLU A 145 -12.04 12.25 7.60
C GLU A 145 -12.91 13.28 6.85
N LYS A 146 -12.38 14.50 6.63
CA LYS A 146 -13.11 15.56 5.90
C LYS A 146 -13.40 15.20 4.44
N GLY A 147 -12.52 14.42 3.81
CA GLY A 147 -12.64 14.01 2.42
C GLY A 147 -13.71 12.94 2.16
N ASN A 148 -14.28 12.34 3.22
CA ASN A 148 -15.23 11.22 3.14
C ASN A 148 -14.71 10.07 2.26
N PHE A 149 -13.41 9.77 2.34
CA PHE A 149 -12.79 8.68 1.60
C PHE A 149 -13.51 7.38 1.92
N GLN A 150 -13.96 6.68 0.88
CA GLN A 150 -14.68 5.42 0.99
C GLN A 150 -13.73 4.23 0.84
N CYS A 151 -12.58 4.44 0.23
CA CYS A 151 -11.71 3.34 -0.20
C CYS A 151 -10.41 3.19 0.60
N VAL A 152 -10.12 4.11 1.53
CA VAL A 152 -8.90 4.06 2.35
C VAL A 152 -9.15 4.60 3.76
N GLU A 153 -8.57 3.92 4.73
CA GLU A 153 -8.53 4.29 6.14
C GLU A 153 -7.06 4.31 6.63
N ILE A 154 -6.76 5.19 7.58
CA ILE A 154 -5.45 5.21 8.27
C ILE A 154 -5.50 4.23 9.43
N LEU A 155 -4.45 3.43 9.60
CA LEU A 155 -4.29 2.59 10.78
C LEU A 155 -3.70 3.43 11.92
N LEU A 156 -4.42 3.51 13.04
CA LEU A 156 -3.98 4.22 14.26
C LEU A 156 -3.14 3.33 15.18
N GLU A 157 -3.33 2.03 15.08
CA GLU A 157 -2.57 1.01 15.78
C GLU A 157 -2.23 -0.09 14.76
N PRO A 158 -1.10 -0.79 14.92
CA PRO A 158 -0.82 -1.96 14.10
C PRO A 158 -1.93 -2.99 14.31
N GLU A 159 -2.35 -3.66 13.24
CA GLU A 159 -3.14 -4.88 13.35
C GLU A 159 -2.23 -5.98 13.91
N MET A 160 -2.02 -5.97 15.23
CA MET A 160 -0.98 -6.77 15.88
C MET A 160 -0.96 -8.22 15.40
N ASN A 161 0.20 -8.64 14.93
CA ASN A 161 0.62 -10.03 14.97
C ASN A 161 1.23 -10.29 16.36
N ILE A 162 0.45 -10.86 17.29
CA ILE A 162 0.84 -11.19 18.68
C ILE A 162 2.01 -12.20 18.75
N TYR A 163 2.56 -12.65 17.61
CA TYR A 163 3.61 -13.66 17.55
C TYR A 163 5.05 -13.10 17.47
N ASP A 164 5.27 -11.78 17.37
CA ASP A 164 6.63 -11.20 17.38
C ASP A 164 7.15 -10.80 18.78
N ILE A 165 6.42 -11.14 19.87
CA ILE A 165 6.85 -10.91 21.27
C ILE A 165 7.64 -12.11 21.84
N SER A 166 7.89 -13.15 21.05
CA SER A 166 8.69 -14.29 21.50
C SER A 166 9.84 -14.52 20.53
N ILE A 167 11.01 -13.91 20.79
CA ILE A 167 12.29 -14.57 21.13
C ILE A 167 13.30 -13.44 21.42
N GLU A 168 13.37 -13.02 22.68
CA GLU A 168 14.64 -12.67 23.32
C GLU A 168 14.62 -13.33 24.71
N LYS A 169 15.31 -14.47 24.80
CA LYS A 169 15.85 -15.01 26.03
C LYS A 169 17.34 -15.23 25.81
#